data_AF-A0A5S4U3Z9-F1
#
_entry.id   AF-A0A5S4U3Z9-F1
#
_cell.length_a   1.000
_cell.length_b   1.000
_cell.length_c   1.000
_cell.angle_alpha   90.00
_cell.angle_beta   90.00
_cell.angle_gamma   90.00
#
_symmetry.space_group_name_H-M   'P 1'
#
loop_
_entity.id
_entity.type
_entity.pdbx_description
1 polymer ?
#
loop_
_entity_poly.entity_id
_entity_poly.type
_entity_poly.pdbx_seq_one_letter_code
_entity_poly.pdbx_strand_id
1 'polypeptide(L)'
;MFKSFFPNPKLFFSSALIWSLVAVFLWYGWWRPLGDSLLHTSEPLPQGAIRFLSPAFLWFYGYYLLCVSLFAGAWALLDPHPWQRWSILGTSLIIFVTYFSVEVGVAVNDWYVPFYDLIQKALSAPNTTTIQAFYQQLLIFLGIALTAVTVGVLNMFFVSHYVFRWRTAMNDYYTSHWQALRHIEGAAQRIQEDTMRFASTMESLGVDLVKSLMTLIAFLPVLVSLSSHVKSLPLLGEVPYGLVIAAIVWSLAGTGLLALVGIKLPGLEFNNQRVEAAYRKELVYGEDAADRATPPTVKQLFGNVRKNYFRLYFHYTYFNIARVLYLQTDNVFGIIMLLPSIVAGSLTLGLMTQITNVFDQVRGSFQYLINSWATIVELMSIYKRLRSFEATIQDVPLSLDAADAAPDA
;
A
#
# COMPACT_ATOMS: atom_id res chain seq x y z
N MET A 1 6.73 21.15 4.83
CA MET A 1 5.69 20.11 4.67
C MET A 1 5.60 19.22 5.91
N PHE A 2 6.51 18.28 6.17
CA PHE A 2 6.40 17.39 7.34
C PHE A 2 6.46 18.12 8.69
N LYS A 3 7.28 19.19 8.77
CA LYS A 3 7.41 20.04 9.97
C LYS A 3 6.11 20.71 10.41
N SER A 4 5.12 20.80 9.52
CA SER A 4 3.83 21.41 9.86
C SER A 4 2.99 20.50 10.76
N PHE A 5 3.16 19.18 10.67
CA PHE A 5 2.28 18.20 11.31
C PHE A 5 3.03 17.33 12.33
N PHE A 6 4.26 16.93 12.01
CA PHE A 6 5.09 16.09 12.89
C PHE A 6 6.11 16.94 13.66
N PRO A 7 6.32 16.65 14.97
CA PRO A 7 7.42 17.24 15.72
C PRO A 7 8.75 16.83 15.07
N ASN A 8 9.76 17.71 15.09
CA ASN A 8 11.06 17.57 14.42
C ASN A 8 11.21 16.34 13.47
N PRO A 9 10.73 16.41 12.22
CA PRO A 9 10.46 15.22 11.39
C PRO A 9 11.63 14.27 11.21
N LYS A 10 12.86 14.79 11.08
CA LYS A 10 14.05 13.95 10.90
C LYS A 10 14.30 13.06 12.13
N LEU A 11 14.21 13.64 13.33
CA LEU A 11 14.37 12.91 14.58
C LEU A 11 13.13 12.05 14.89
N PHE A 12 11.94 12.55 14.57
CA PHE A 12 10.69 11.82 14.77
C PHE A 12 10.65 10.52 13.96
N PHE A 13 10.83 10.57 12.65
CA PHE A 13 10.75 9.36 11.83
C PHE A 13 11.89 8.36 12.11
N SER A 14 13.11 8.85 12.38
CA SER A 14 14.23 7.96 12.76
C SER A 14 14.01 7.31 14.12
N SER A 15 13.58 8.06 15.14
CA SER A 15 13.25 7.49 16.45
C SER A 15 12.05 6.55 16.39
N ALA A 16 11.01 6.87 15.61
CA ALA A 16 9.85 6.00 15.40
C ALA A 16 10.26 4.66 14.76
N LEU A 17 11.13 4.69 13.76
CA LEU A 17 11.65 3.48 13.11
C LEU A 17 12.45 2.63 14.11
N ILE A 18 13.41 3.24 14.82
CA ILE A 18 14.24 2.54 15.81
C ILE A 18 13.36 1.97 16.93
N TRP A 19 12.45 2.77 17.48
CA TRP A 19 11.54 2.34 18.54
C TRP A 19 10.63 1.20 18.10
N SER A 20 10.11 1.25 16.86
CA SER A 20 9.30 0.17 16.31
C SER A 20 10.09 -1.12 16.18
N LEU A 21 11.35 -1.06 15.71
CA LEU A 21 12.23 -2.24 15.63
C LEU A 21 12.53 -2.82 17.02
N VAL A 22 12.83 -1.95 17.99
CA VAL A 22 13.03 -2.37 19.39
C VAL A 22 11.77 -3.01 19.95
N ALA A 23 10.59 -2.42 19.73
CA ALA A 23 9.32 -2.96 20.19
C ALA A 23 9.01 -4.32 19.54
N VAL A 24 9.34 -4.51 18.26
CA VAL A 24 9.20 -5.82 17.60
C VAL A 24 10.16 -6.84 18.22
N PHE A 25 11.42 -6.47 18.45
CA PHE A 25 12.40 -7.36 19.07
C PHE A 25 11.99 -7.76 20.49
N LEU A 26 11.55 -6.79 21.31
CA LEU A 26 11.07 -7.04 22.67
C LEU A 26 9.80 -7.90 22.69
N TRP A 27 8.90 -7.69 21.72
CA TRP A 27 7.70 -8.51 21.59
C TRP A 27 8.05 -9.98 21.38
N TYR A 28 8.82 -10.29 20.33
CA TYR A 28 9.16 -11.68 20.01
C TYR A 28 10.18 -12.31 20.97
N GLY A 29 11.09 -11.51 21.52
CA GLY A 29 12.12 -11.99 22.43
C GLY A 29 11.58 -12.31 23.81
N TRP A 30 10.85 -11.37 24.42
CA TRP A 30 10.50 -11.44 25.85
C TRP A 30 8.99 -11.38 26.10
N TRP A 31 8.27 -10.45 25.48
CA TRP A 31 6.89 -10.15 25.87
C TRP A 31 5.89 -11.22 25.45
N ARG A 32 6.04 -11.81 24.26
CA ARG A 32 5.20 -12.91 23.78
C ARG A 32 5.41 -14.19 24.61
N PRO A 33 6.65 -14.68 24.83
CA PRO A 33 6.88 -15.82 25.73
C PRO A 33 6.36 -15.59 27.16
N LEU A 34 6.46 -14.35 27.67
CA LEU A 34 5.89 -13.99 28.96
C LEU A 34 4.36 -14.19 28.97
N GLY A 35 3.67 -13.71 27.94
CA GLY A 35 2.23 -13.94 27.74
C GLY A 35 1.88 -15.42 27.67
N ASP A 36 2.69 -16.22 26.97
CA ASP A 36 2.48 -17.66 26.85
C ASP A 36 2.55 -18.36 28.22
N SER A 37 3.50 -17.93 29.06
CA SER A 37 3.67 -18.47 30.41
C SER A 37 2.59 -18.02 31.42
N LEU A 38 2.11 -16.78 31.32
CA LEU A 38 1.20 -16.18 32.30
C LEU A 38 -0.28 -16.37 31.96
N LEU A 39 -0.62 -16.34 30.67
CA LEU A 39 -1.98 -16.25 30.16
C LEU A 39 -2.32 -17.37 29.17
N HIS A 40 -1.43 -18.36 29.00
CA HIS A 40 -1.59 -19.49 28.07
C HIS A 40 -1.92 -19.05 26.64
N THR A 41 -1.27 -17.97 26.17
CA THR A 41 -1.51 -17.39 24.84
C THR A 41 -1.07 -18.26 23.67
N SER A 42 -0.45 -19.42 23.95
CA SER A 42 -0.06 -20.44 22.98
C SER A 42 -1.20 -21.39 22.57
N GLU A 43 -2.36 -21.34 23.24
CA GLU A 43 -3.52 -22.15 22.87
C GLU A 43 -4.01 -21.83 21.45
N PRO A 44 -4.56 -22.82 20.72
CA PRO A 44 -5.10 -22.59 19.39
C PRO A 44 -6.20 -21.53 19.45
N LEU A 45 -6.09 -20.54 18.57
CA LEU A 45 -7.02 -19.42 18.54
C LEU A 45 -8.44 -19.92 18.24
N PRO A 46 -9.46 -19.39 18.95
CA PRO A 46 -10.84 -19.80 18.70
C PRO A 46 -11.27 -19.34 17.30
N GLN A 47 -12.21 -20.07 16.70
CA GLN A 47 -12.77 -19.69 15.41
C GLN A 47 -13.75 -18.51 15.53
N GLY A 48 -13.79 -17.66 14.50
CA GLY A 48 -14.73 -16.55 14.43
C GLY A 48 -14.27 -15.27 15.12
N ALA A 49 -15.20 -14.35 15.35
CA ALA A 49 -14.90 -13.01 15.91
C ALA A 49 -14.37 -13.03 17.35
N ILE A 50 -14.69 -14.06 18.13
CA ILE A 50 -14.22 -14.18 19.52
C ILE A 50 -12.69 -14.29 19.60
N ARG A 51 -12.02 -14.69 18.50
CA ARG A 51 -10.56 -14.66 18.34
C ARG A 51 -9.95 -13.32 18.73
N PHE A 52 -10.57 -12.22 18.35
CA PHE A 52 -10.06 -10.87 18.57
C PHE A 52 -10.13 -10.42 20.04
N LEU A 53 -10.82 -11.19 20.88
CA LEU A 53 -10.93 -11.00 22.33
C LEU A 53 -10.18 -12.09 23.11
N SER A 54 -9.44 -12.96 22.43
CA SER A 54 -8.64 -14.00 23.07
C SER A 54 -7.51 -13.39 23.92
N PRO A 55 -7.01 -14.10 24.95
CA PRO A 55 -5.91 -13.63 25.79
C PRO A 55 -4.69 -13.20 24.98
N ALA A 56 -4.37 -13.90 23.88
CA ALA A 56 -3.25 -13.57 22.99
C ALA A 56 -3.39 -12.17 22.36
N PHE A 57 -4.59 -11.85 21.85
CA PHE A 57 -4.87 -10.55 21.24
C PHE A 57 -4.90 -9.43 22.29
N LEU A 58 -5.58 -9.65 23.42
CA LEU A 58 -5.63 -8.66 24.50
C LEU A 58 -4.24 -8.35 25.06
N TRP A 59 -3.36 -9.36 25.15
CA TRP A 59 -1.97 -9.20 25.55
C TRP A 59 -1.18 -8.32 24.57
N PHE A 60 -1.36 -8.56 23.26
CA PHE A 60 -0.77 -7.70 22.23
C PHE A 60 -1.33 -6.26 22.29
N TYR A 61 -2.63 -6.08 22.49
CA TYR A 61 -3.22 -4.74 22.61
C TYR A 61 -2.63 -3.96 23.79
N GLY A 62 -2.48 -4.60 24.95
CA GLY A 62 -1.85 -3.99 26.12
C GLY A 62 -0.40 -3.60 25.86
N TYR A 63 0.37 -4.49 25.22
CA TYR A 63 1.75 -4.20 24.83
C TYR A 63 1.86 -3.04 23.85
N TYR A 64 1.01 -3.04 22.83
CA TYR A 64 0.96 -2.00 21.81
C TYR A 64 0.63 -0.63 22.44
N LEU A 65 -0.39 -0.58 23.29
CA LEU A 65 -0.77 0.63 24.02
C LEU A 65 0.38 1.14 24.89
N LEU A 66 1.07 0.26 25.63
CA LEU A 66 2.24 0.63 26.42
C LEU A 66 3.33 1.27 25.56
N CYS A 67 3.68 0.63 24.44
CA CYS A 67 4.73 1.14 23.54
C CYS A 67 4.36 2.51 22.95
N VAL A 68 3.10 2.70 22.57
CA VAL A 68 2.60 3.98 22.03
C VAL A 68 2.57 5.05 23.11
N SER A 69 2.10 4.72 24.33
CA SER A 69 2.07 5.66 25.45
C SER A 69 3.46 6.13 25.85
N LEU A 70 4.45 5.23 25.89
CA LEU A 70 5.85 5.58 26.16
C LEU A 70 6.41 6.50 25.09
N PHE A 71 6.19 6.17 23.82
CA PHE A 71 6.68 6.98 22.69
C PHE A 71 6.03 8.36 22.64
N ALA A 72 4.71 8.42 22.78
CA ALA A 72 3.95 9.67 22.81
C ALA A 72 4.32 10.52 24.04
N GLY A 73 4.51 9.90 25.20
CA GLY A 73 4.96 10.57 26.42
C GLY A 73 6.36 11.18 26.28
N ALA A 74 7.30 10.43 25.69
CA ALA A 74 8.65 10.93 25.41
C ALA A 74 8.63 12.17 24.50
N TRP A 75 7.88 12.13 23.39
CA TRP A 75 7.77 13.26 22.48
C TRP A 75 7.01 14.45 23.06
N ALA A 76 6.00 14.21 23.89
CA ALA A 76 5.29 15.27 24.60
C ALA A 76 6.19 16.03 25.60
N LEU A 77 7.27 15.41 26.07
CA LEU A 77 8.26 16.03 26.95
C LEU A 77 9.42 16.68 26.18
N LEU A 78 9.86 16.07 25.08
CA LEU A 78 11.05 16.49 24.33
C LEU A 78 10.79 17.66 23.37
N ASP A 79 9.70 17.62 22.59
CA ASP A 79 9.38 18.64 21.57
C ASP A 79 7.85 18.79 21.44
N PRO A 80 7.21 19.53 22.36
CA PRO A 80 5.76 19.71 22.36
C PRO A 80 5.28 20.36 21.07
N HIS A 81 4.44 19.65 20.31
CA HIS A 81 3.92 20.13 19.03
C HIS A 81 2.38 20.23 19.07
N PRO A 82 1.75 21.30 18.52
CA PRO A 82 0.29 21.48 18.57
C PRO A 82 -0.49 20.30 17.97
N TRP A 83 0.09 19.66 16.95
CA TRP A 83 -0.51 18.50 16.27
C TRP A 83 -0.04 17.15 16.81
N GLN A 84 0.69 17.08 17.94
CA GLN A 84 1.27 15.83 18.45
C GLN A 84 0.25 14.71 18.70
N ARG A 85 -0.97 15.08 19.14
CA ARG A 85 -2.03 14.08 19.39
C ARG A 85 -2.46 13.39 18.09
N TRP A 86 -2.57 14.14 17.00
CA TRP A 86 -2.96 13.59 15.70
C TRP A 86 -1.78 12.91 15.01
N SER A 87 -0.60 13.53 15.00
CA SER A 87 0.59 12.99 14.33
C SER A 87 1.18 11.76 15.01
N ILE A 88 1.07 11.62 16.33
CA ILE A 88 1.58 10.44 17.04
C ILE A 88 0.46 9.45 17.26
N LEU A 89 -0.54 9.80 18.09
CA LEU A 89 -1.59 8.85 18.46
C LEU A 89 -2.50 8.50 17.27
N GLY A 90 -2.73 9.44 16.35
CA GLY A 90 -3.50 9.16 15.14
C GLY A 90 -2.77 8.24 14.18
N THR A 91 -1.48 8.46 13.94
CA THR A 91 -0.67 7.53 13.14
C THR A 91 -0.57 6.15 13.79
N SER A 92 -0.39 6.09 15.12
CA SER A 92 -0.42 4.82 15.86
C SER A 92 -1.77 4.12 15.73
N LEU A 93 -2.89 4.82 15.87
CA LEU A 93 -4.22 4.21 15.69
C LEU A 93 -4.38 3.62 14.28
N ILE A 94 -3.96 4.35 13.24
CA ILE A 94 -4.01 3.85 11.86
C ILE A 94 -3.16 2.57 11.72
N ILE A 95 -1.92 2.57 12.23
CA ILE A 95 -1.03 1.39 12.21
C ILE A 95 -1.68 0.20 12.94
N PHE A 96 -2.30 0.45 14.09
CA PHE A 96 -3.00 -0.59 14.86
C PHE A 96 -4.17 -1.18 14.09
N VAL A 97 -5.00 -0.35 13.47
CA VAL A 97 -6.13 -0.83 12.68
C VAL A 97 -5.66 -1.56 11.42
N THR A 98 -4.56 -1.11 10.80
CA THR A 98 -3.93 -1.84 9.69
C THR A 98 -3.47 -3.23 10.12
N TYR A 99 -2.82 -3.35 11.27
CA TYR A 99 -2.49 -4.65 11.87
C TYR A 99 -3.74 -5.50 12.08
N PHE A 100 -4.77 -4.93 12.70
CA PHE A 100 -6.03 -5.63 12.96
C PHE A 100 -6.69 -6.13 11.67
N SER A 101 -6.64 -5.34 10.59
CA SER A 101 -7.16 -5.74 9.28
C SER A 101 -6.39 -6.92 8.68
N VAL A 102 -5.09 -7.05 8.94
CA VAL A 102 -4.30 -8.22 8.52
C VAL A 102 -4.74 -9.46 9.30
N GLU A 103 -4.93 -9.34 10.62
CA GLU A 103 -5.41 -10.43 11.48
C GLU A 103 -6.83 -10.89 11.12
N VAL A 104 -7.71 -9.98 10.69
CA VAL A 104 -9.00 -10.33 10.09
C VAL A 104 -8.80 -11.22 8.86
N GLY A 105 -7.84 -10.89 8.00
CA GLY A 105 -7.48 -11.70 6.85
C GLY A 105 -7.04 -13.11 7.25
N VAL A 106 -6.21 -13.23 8.30
CA VAL A 106 -5.80 -14.54 8.84
C VAL A 106 -6.99 -15.31 9.39
N ALA A 107 -7.90 -14.66 10.11
CA ALA A 107 -9.12 -15.29 10.63
C ALA A 107 -10.04 -15.82 9.52
N VAL A 108 -10.18 -15.08 8.42
CA VAL A 108 -10.91 -15.54 7.23
C VAL A 108 -10.18 -16.71 6.57
N ASN A 109 -8.84 -16.67 6.50
CA ASN A 109 -8.05 -17.74 5.92
C ASN A 109 -8.22 -19.06 6.68
N ASP A 110 -8.18 -19.03 8.01
CA ASP A 110 -8.41 -20.19 8.87
C ASP A 110 -9.83 -20.75 8.75
N TRP A 111 -10.81 -19.90 8.44
CA TRP A 111 -12.20 -20.30 8.19
C TRP A 111 -12.39 -21.04 6.86
N TYR A 112 -11.51 -20.85 5.87
CA TYR A 112 -11.66 -21.53 4.58
C TYR A 112 -11.62 -23.05 4.68
N VAL A 113 -10.70 -23.62 5.48
CA VAL A 113 -10.57 -25.07 5.60
C VAL A 113 -11.88 -25.74 6.02
N PRO A 114 -12.47 -25.44 7.20
CA PRO A 114 -13.68 -26.11 7.65
C PRO A 114 -14.88 -25.89 6.72
N PHE A 115 -15.02 -24.70 6.11
CA PHE A 115 -16.16 -24.41 5.23
C PHE A 115 -16.08 -25.13 3.89
N TYR A 116 -14.94 -25.05 3.21
CA TYR A 116 -14.78 -25.65 1.89
C TYR A 116 -14.63 -27.18 1.97
N ASP A 117 -14.08 -27.73 3.05
CA ASP A 117 -14.12 -29.17 3.30
C ASP A 117 -15.55 -29.66 3.53
N LEU A 118 -16.40 -28.84 4.17
CA LEU A 118 -17.83 -29.15 4.31
C LEU A 118 -18.54 -29.19 2.94
N ILE A 119 -18.24 -28.24 2.05
CA ILE A 119 -18.72 -28.25 0.66
C ILE A 119 -18.26 -29.52 -0.06
N GLN A 120 -16.97 -29.85 0.01
CA GLN A 120 -16.42 -31.02 -0.64
C GLN A 120 -17.13 -32.30 -0.18
N LYS A 121 -17.33 -32.46 1.14
CA LYS A 121 -18.06 -33.61 1.71
C LYS A 121 -19.50 -33.69 1.19
N ALA A 122 -20.23 -32.57 1.22
CA ALA A 122 -21.62 -32.50 0.76
C ALA A 122 -21.77 -32.87 -0.73
N LEU A 123 -20.82 -32.46 -1.57
CA LEU A 123 -20.82 -32.76 -3.00
C LEU A 123 -20.33 -34.18 -3.32
N SER A 124 -19.57 -34.80 -2.42
CA SER A 124 -19.03 -36.15 -2.64
C SER A 124 -20.08 -37.26 -2.44
N ALA A 125 -21.01 -37.08 -1.50
CA ALA A 125 -22.12 -38.01 -1.30
C ALA A 125 -23.32 -37.34 -0.60
N PRO A 126 -24.56 -37.73 -0.97
CA PRO A 126 -25.77 -37.17 -0.36
C PRO A 126 -25.85 -37.50 1.14
N ASN A 127 -26.45 -36.60 1.93
CA ASN A 127 -26.70 -36.75 3.37
C ASN A 127 -25.45 -36.95 4.26
N THR A 128 -24.25 -36.65 3.77
CA THR A 128 -23.00 -36.69 4.57
C THR A 128 -22.84 -35.50 5.51
N THR A 129 -23.58 -34.42 5.27
CA THR A 129 -23.49 -33.16 6.01
C THR A 129 -24.88 -32.59 6.26
N THR A 130 -25.07 -31.87 7.36
CA THR A 130 -26.33 -31.20 7.68
C THR A 130 -26.32 -29.75 7.19
N ILE A 131 -27.48 -29.22 6.79
CA ILE A 131 -27.62 -27.79 6.46
C ILE A 131 -27.25 -26.89 7.66
N GLN A 132 -27.48 -27.38 8.89
CA GLN A 132 -27.11 -26.66 10.11
C GLN A 132 -25.61 -26.42 10.22
N ALA A 133 -24.76 -27.35 9.78
CA ALA A 133 -23.32 -27.16 9.76
C ALA A 133 -22.91 -26.00 8.84
N PHE A 134 -23.60 -25.83 7.70
CA PHE A 134 -23.38 -24.68 6.82
C PHE A 134 -23.79 -23.37 7.47
N TYR A 135 -24.96 -23.30 8.10
CA TYR A 135 -25.39 -22.10 8.82
C TYR A 135 -24.43 -21.73 9.96
N GLN A 136 -23.91 -22.70 10.69
CA GLN A 136 -22.89 -22.46 11.72
C GLN A 136 -21.63 -21.82 11.12
N GLN A 137 -21.09 -22.36 10.02
CA GLN A 137 -19.92 -21.78 9.36
C GLN A 137 -20.20 -20.38 8.81
N LEU A 138 -21.38 -20.15 8.24
CA LEU A 138 -21.79 -18.83 7.77
C LEU A 138 -21.93 -17.81 8.91
N LEU A 139 -22.44 -18.21 10.07
CA LEU A 139 -22.52 -17.34 11.25
C LEU A 139 -21.13 -17.00 11.80
N ILE A 140 -20.20 -17.95 11.81
CA ILE A 140 -18.79 -17.72 12.20
C ILE A 140 -18.16 -16.67 11.26
N PHE A 141 -18.31 -16.86 9.94
CA PHE A 141 -17.84 -15.90 8.95
C PHE A 141 -18.50 -14.54 9.09
N LEU A 142 -19.82 -14.50 9.28
CA LEU A 142 -20.58 -13.26 9.46
C LEU A 142 -20.06 -12.47 10.66
N GLY A 143 -19.72 -13.14 11.77
CA GLY A 143 -19.10 -12.48 12.92
C GLY A 143 -17.76 -11.81 12.57
N ILE A 144 -16.88 -12.50 11.84
CA ILE A 144 -15.59 -11.94 11.38
C ILE A 144 -15.85 -10.76 10.44
N ALA A 145 -16.74 -10.93 9.47
CA ALA A 145 -17.07 -9.91 8.47
C ALA A 145 -17.67 -8.66 9.11
N LEU A 146 -18.63 -8.79 10.03
CA LEU A 146 -19.22 -7.65 10.73
C LEU A 146 -18.19 -6.90 11.57
N THR A 147 -17.30 -7.62 12.27
CA THR A 147 -16.19 -7.01 13.01
C THR A 147 -15.29 -6.19 12.08
N ALA A 148 -14.93 -6.78 10.93
CA ALA A 148 -14.11 -6.13 9.92
C ALA A 148 -14.78 -4.89 9.33
N VAL A 149 -16.08 -4.96 9.01
CA VAL A 149 -16.86 -3.83 8.49
C VAL A 149 -16.92 -2.71 9.51
N THR A 150 -17.24 -3.00 10.77
CA THR A 150 -17.33 -1.98 11.83
C THR A 150 -15.98 -1.28 12.02
N VAL A 151 -14.89 -2.03 12.21
CA VAL A 151 -13.56 -1.44 12.41
C VAL A 151 -13.09 -0.70 11.16
N GLY A 152 -13.32 -1.26 9.97
CA GLY A 152 -12.94 -0.67 8.70
C GLY A 152 -13.64 0.66 8.42
N VAL A 153 -14.95 0.74 8.62
CA VAL A 153 -15.72 1.99 8.40
C VAL A 153 -15.31 3.08 9.40
N LEU A 154 -15.12 2.72 10.67
CA LEU A 154 -14.62 3.66 11.68
C LEU A 154 -13.22 4.18 11.32
N ASN A 155 -12.35 3.31 10.80
CA ASN A 155 -11.03 3.70 10.35
C ASN A 155 -11.07 4.60 9.11
N MET A 156 -11.92 4.33 8.13
CA MET A 156 -12.08 5.21 6.96
C MET A 156 -12.52 6.61 7.38
N PHE A 157 -13.46 6.70 8.33
CA PHE A 157 -13.88 7.97 8.91
C PHE A 157 -12.72 8.66 9.65
N PHE A 158 -11.96 7.92 10.45
CA PHE A 158 -10.81 8.45 11.18
C PHE A 158 -9.70 8.95 10.25
N VAL A 159 -9.32 8.17 9.23
CA VAL A 159 -8.32 8.53 8.22
C VAL A 159 -8.74 9.81 7.48
N SER A 160 -10.01 9.93 7.12
CA SER A 160 -10.54 11.16 6.50
C SER A 160 -10.30 12.40 7.38
N HIS A 161 -10.51 12.27 8.70
CA HIS A 161 -10.23 13.34 9.66
C HIS A 161 -8.73 13.58 9.82
N TYR A 162 -7.93 12.52 9.91
CA TYR A 162 -6.48 12.59 10.04
C TYR A 162 -5.85 13.35 8.87
N VAL A 163 -6.19 12.97 7.63
CA VAL A 163 -5.72 13.66 6.42
C VAL A 163 -6.16 15.12 6.39
N PHE A 164 -7.41 15.40 6.80
CA PHE A 164 -7.88 16.78 6.89
C PHE A 164 -7.10 17.60 7.93
N ARG A 165 -6.78 17.03 9.11
CA ARG A 165 -5.95 17.71 10.13
C ARG A 165 -4.53 17.97 9.63
N TRP A 166 -3.95 17.02 8.91
CA TRP A 166 -2.65 17.23 8.28
C TRP A 166 -2.72 18.35 7.23
N ARG A 167 -3.76 18.36 6.40
CA ARG A 167 -4.01 19.45 5.45
C ARG A 167 -4.17 20.80 6.17
N THR A 168 -4.92 20.87 7.27
CA THR A 168 -5.06 22.10 8.08
C THR A 168 -3.69 22.58 8.57
N ALA A 169 -2.88 21.69 9.12
CA ALA A 169 -1.54 22.02 9.60
C ALA A 169 -0.64 22.58 8.50
N MET A 170 -0.67 21.97 7.30
CA MET A 170 0.07 22.46 6.14
C MET A 170 -0.44 23.81 5.65
N ASN A 171 -1.76 23.98 5.58
CA ASN A 171 -2.39 25.24 5.20
C ASN A 171 -1.96 26.38 6.14
N ASP A 172 -2.09 26.18 7.45
CA ASP A 172 -1.77 27.20 8.45
C ASP A 172 -0.28 27.56 8.40
N TYR A 173 0.59 26.55 8.23
CA TYR A 173 2.02 26.76 8.06
C TYR A 173 2.35 27.60 6.82
N TYR A 174 1.82 27.25 5.64
CA TYR A 174 2.14 28.01 4.42
C TYR A 174 1.49 29.39 4.38
N THR A 175 0.27 29.53 4.87
CA THR A 175 -0.41 30.84 4.93
C THR A 175 0.27 31.80 5.92
N SER A 176 0.87 31.31 7.01
CA SER A 176 1.69 32.16 7.89
C SER A 176 2.94 32.73 7.20
N HIS A 177 3.43 32.09 6.14
CA HIS A 177 4.55 32.55 5.31
C HIS A 177 4.09 33.19 3.99
N TRP A 178 2.82 33.57 3.88
CA TRP A 178 2.23 34.03 2.63
C TRP A 178 2.98 35.18 1.96
N GLN A 179 3.50 36.13 2.74
CA GLN A 179 4.23 37.28 2.19
C GLN A 179 5.48 36.88 1.41
N ALA A 180 6.18 35.82 1.83
CA ALA A 180 7.33 35.28 1.10
C ALA A 180 6.89 34.43 -0.11
N LEU A 181 5.78 33.70 0.03
CA LEU A 181 5.33 32.72 -0.96
C LEU A 181 4.49 33.30 -2.11
N ARG A 182 3.78 34.41 -1.88
CA ARG A 182 2.83 35.00 -2.85
C ARG A 182 3.44 35.41 -4.19
N HIS A 183 4.77 35.54 -4.24
CA HIS A 183 5.52 35.90 -5.43
C HIS A 183 5.82 34.69 -6.32
N ILE A 184 5.59 33.46 -5.84
CA ILE A 184 5.76 32.24 -6.62
C ILE A 184 4.52 32.02 -7.49
N GLU A 185 4.74 31.73 -8.77
CA GLU A 185 3.67 31.42 -9.70
C GLU A 185 2.84 30.21 -9.23
N GLY A 186 1.52 30.36 -9.25
CA GLY A 186 0.58 29.32 -8.80
C GLY A 186 0.56 29.11 -7.28
N ALA A 187 1.09 30.04 -6.48
CA ALA A 187 1.20 29.87 -5.04
C ALA A 187 -0.11 29.48 -4.33
N ALA A 188 -1.21 30.14 -4.68
CA ALA A 188 -2.52 29.84 -4.13
C ALA A 188 -2.99 28.41 -4.48
N GLN A 189 -2.75 27.97 -5.74
CA GLN A 189 -3.09 26.62 -6.18
C GLN A 189 -2.27 25.58 -5.42
N ARG A 190 -0.97 25.80 -5.23
CA ARG A 190 -0.12 24.85 -4.49
C ARG A 190 -0.58 24.71 -3.02
N ILE A 191 -0.92 25.81 -2.35
CA ILE A 191 -1.44 25.74 -0.98
C ILE A 191 -2.78 25.00 -0.94
N GLN A 192 -3.67 25.23 -1.92
CA GLN A 192 -5.01 24.65 -1.91
C GLN A 192 -5.05 23.17 -2.34
N GLU A 193 -4.32 22.81 -3.39
CA GLU A 193 -4.37 21.52 -4.07
C GLU A 193 -3.22 20.60 -3.68
N ASP A 194 -1.97 21.07 -3.76
CA ASP A 194 -0.79 20.22 -3.50
C ASP A 194 -0.71 19.79 -2.04
N THR A 195 -1.14 20.62 -1.08
CA THR A 195 -1.16 20.23 0.34
C THR A 195 -2.14 19.09 0.62
N MET A 196 -3.32 19.12 -0.02
CA MET A 196 -4.33 18.09 0.09
C MET A 196 -3.82 16.79 -0.50
N ARG A 197 -3.37 16.84 -1.76
CA ARG A 197 -2.85 15.67 -2.47
C ARG A 197 -1.64 15.09 -1.75
N PHE A 198 -0.74 15.92 -1.24
CA PHE A 198 0.42 15.47 -0.47
C PHE A 198 -0.01 14.66 0.75
N ALA A 199 -0.91 15.21 1.58
CA ALA A 199 -1.35 14.54 2.81
C ALA A 199 -2.07 13.21 2.51
N SER A 200 -2.98 13.19 1.53
CA SER A 200 -3.72 11.98 1.17
C SER A 200 -2.81 10.91 0.54
N THR A 201 -1.95 11.30 -0.39
CA THR A 201 -1.09 10.35 -1.12
C THR A 201 -0.01 9.78 -0.21
N MET A 202 0.57 10.60 0.67
CA MET A 202 1.56 10.15 1.64
C MET A 202 0.97 9.20 2.69
N GLU A 203 -0.24 9.49 3.16
CA GLU A 203 -0.97 8.62 4.10
C GLU A 203 -1.28 7.26 3.46
N SER A 204 -1.90 7.25 2.27
CA SER A 204 -2.25 6.01 1.57
C SER A 204 -1.01 5.15 1.27
N LEU A 205 0.05 5.74 0.72
CA LEU A 205 1.30 5.01 0.45
C LEU A 205 1.91 4.45 1.73
N GLY A 206 1.91 5.22 2.82
CA GLY A 206 2.44 4.79 4.10
C GLY A 206 1.65 3.64 4.71
N VAL A 207 0.31 3.73 4.70
CA VAL A 207 -0.58 2.67 5.20
C VAL A 207 -0.44 1.39 4.38
N ASP A 208 -0.42 1.50 3.05
CA ASP A 208 -0.27 0.34 2.17
C ASP A 208 1.09 -0.34 2.34
N LEU A 209 2.17 0.44 2.52
CA LEU A 209 3.50 -0.10 2.82
C LEU A 209 3.50 -0.88 4.14
N VAL A 210 2.99 -0.28 5.21
CA VAL A 210 2.90 -0.92 6.53
C VAL A 210 2.05 -2.18 6.45
N LYS A 211 0.91 -2.12 5.74
CA LYS A 211 0.04 -3.27 5.50
C LYS A 211 0.79 -4.40 4.80
N SER A 212 1.48 -4.14 3.69
CA SER A 212 2.24 -5.17 2.97
C SER A 212 3.32 -5.83 3.85
N LEU A 213 4.02 -5.04 4.68
CA LEU A 213 4.99 -5.60 5.63
C LEU A 213 4.33 -6.46 6.71
N MET A 214 3.23 -6.00 7.30
CA MET A 214 2.47 -6.77 8.30
C MET A 214 1.87 -8.04 7.71
N THR A 215 1.35 -8.00 6.48
CA THR A 215 0.86 -9.16 5.76
C THR A 215 1.98 -10.18 5.54
N LEU A 216 3.20 -9.76 5.16
CA LEU A 216 4.33 -10.68 5.06
C LEU A 216 4.67 -11.31 6.42
N ILE A 217 4.71 -10.53 7.50
CA ILE A 217 4.98 -11.05 8.85
C ILE A 217 3.93 -12.08 9.27
N ALA A 218 2.66 -11.85 8.97
CA ALA A 218 1.56 -12.73 9.35
C ALA A 218 1.44 -13.99 8.46
N PHE A 219 1.51 -13.82 7.14
CA PHE A 219 1.21 -14.89 6.18
C PHE A 219 2.43 -15.67 5.72
N LEU A 220 3.66 -15.14 5.79
CA LEU A 220 4.84 -15.88 5.37
C LEU A 220 5.10 -17.12 6.23
N PRO A 221 5.02 -17.08 7.58
CA PRO A 221 5.13 -18.29 8.40
C PRO A 221 4.03 -19.32 8.11
N VAL A 222 2.81 -18.85 7.84
CA VAL A 222 1.68 -19.71 7.45
C VAL A 222 1.98 -20.39 6.12
N LEU A 223 2.49 -19.65 5.13
CA LEU A 223 2.87 -20.21 3.83
C LEU A 223 3.99 -21.24 3.94
N VAL A 224 4.99 -20.98 4.79
CA VAL A 224 6.07 -21.93 5.11
C VAL A 224 5.50 -23.22 5.69
N SER A 225 4.60 -23.12 6.68
CA SER A 225 3.95 -24.28 7.29
C SER A 225 3.08 -25.04 6.28
N LEU A 226 2.36 -24.34 5.42
CA LEU A 226 1.48 -24.96 4.43
C LEU A 226 2.26 -25.61 3.28
N SER A 227 3.46 -25.11 2.97
CA SER A 227 4.33 -25.65 1.91
C SER A 227 4.68 -27.13 2.11
N SER A 228 4.65 -27.66 3.35
CA SER A 228 4.87 -29.08 3.60
C SER A 228 3.82 -29.99 2.97
N HIS A 229 2.62 -29.48 2.68
CA HIS A 229 1.54 -30.19 2.01
C HIS A 229 1.71 -30.22 0.48
N VAL A 230 2.63 -29.41 -0.06
CA VAL A 230 2.92 -29.29 -1.49
C VAL A 230 4.33 -29.81 -1.76
N LYS A 231 4.44 -31.13 -1.92
CA LYS A 231 5.74 -31.82 -2.03
C LYS A 231 6.49 -31.50 -3.32
N SER A 232 5.78 -31.28 -4.41
CA SER A 232 6.37 -31.00 -5.71
C SER A 232 5.72 -29.82 -6.40
N LEU A 233 6.55 -28.96 -6.98
CA LEU A 233 6.12 -27.87 -7.85
C LEU A 233 6.14 -28.33 -9.32
N PRO A 234 5.26 -27.77 -10.17
CA PRO A 234 5.38 -27.94 -11.61
C PRO A 234 6.77 -27.51 -12.08
N LEU A 235 7.39 -28.31 -12.96
CA LEU A 235 8.69 -28.06 -13.60
C LEU A 235 9.92 -28.11 -12.67
N LEU A 236 9.79 -27.71 -11.40
CA LEU A 236 10.91 -27.66 -10.44
C LEU A 236 11.05 -28.95 -9.60
N GLY A 237 10.02 -29.79 -9.53
CA GLY A 237 10.05 -31.03 -8.75
C GLY A 237 9.98 -30.77 -7.25
N GLU A 238 10.61 -31.64 -6.45
CA GLU A 238 10.60 -31.55 -5.00
C GLU A 238 11.56 -30.49 -4.49
N VAL A 239 11.02 -29.40 -3.95
CA VAL A 239 11.81 -28.27 -3.44
C VAL A 239 11.29 -27.86 -2.05
N PRO A 240 12.16 -27.80 -1.02
CA PRO A 240 11.78 -27.27 0.28
C PRO A 240 11.23 -25.85 0.17
N TYR A 241 10.11 -25.57 0.85
CA TYR A 241 9.45 -24.27 0.84
C TYR A 241 9.06 -23.78 -0.57
N GLY A 242 8.69 -24.71 -1.46
CA GLY A 242 8.43 -24.43 -2.87
C GLY A 242 7.49 -23.25 -3.12
N LEU A 243 6.39 -23.15 -2.36
CA LEU A 243 5.43 -22.04 -2.54
C LEU A 243 6.03 -20.67 -2.22
N VAL A 244 6.90 -20.57 -1.22
CA VAL A 244 7.59 -19.31 -0.87
C VAL A 244 8.52 -18.89 -2.01
N ILE A 245 9.30 -19.84 -2.53
CA ILE A 245 10.21 -19.62 -3.65
C ILE A 245 9.42 -19.20 -4.90
N ALA A 246 8.32 -19.89 -5.20
CA ALA A 246 7.44 -19.57 -6.31
C ALA A 246 6.86 -18.15 -6.18
N ALA A 247 6.41 -17.75 -4.99
CA ALA A 247 5.88 -16.40 -4.74
C ALA A 247 6.94 -15.31 -5.01
N ILE A 248 8.17 -15.51 -4.53
CA ILE A 248 9.28 -14.56 -4.72
C ILE A 248 9.66 -14.49 -6.21
N VAL A 249 9.93 -15.63 -6.84
CA VAL A 249 10.37 -15.69 -8.24
C VAL A 249 9.31 -15.09 -9.15
N TRP A 250 8.03 -15.43 -8.96
CA TRP A 250 6.94 -14.88 -9.76
C TRP A 250 6.80 -13.37 -9.58
N SER A 251 6.88 -12.88 -8.34
CA SER A 251 6.80 -11.44 -8.06
C SER A 251 7.95 -10.67 -8.70
N LEU A 252 9.19 -11.18 -8.60
CA LEU A 252 10.36 -10.57 -9.24
C LEU A 252 10.28 -10.64 -10.77
N ALA A 253 9.82 -11.76 -11.33
CA ALA A 253 9.65 -11.93 -12.77
C ALA A 253 8.63 -10.93 -13.33
N GLY A 254 7.48 -10.78 -12.66
CA GLY A 254 6.48 -9.78 -13.03
C GLY A 254 7.00 -8.35 -12.96
N THR A 255 7.70 -8.03 -11.87
CA THR A 255 8.39 -6.74 -11.69
C THR A 255 9.32 -6.44 -12.86
N GLY A 256 10.23 -7.37 -13.14
CA GLY A 256 11.24 -7.22 -14.19
C GLY A 256 10.61 -7.12 -15.58
N LEU A 257 9.59 -7.92 -15.86
CA LEU A 257 8.85 -7.87 -17.12
C LEU A 257 8.21 -6.50 -17.34
N LEU A 258 7.46 -5.98 -16.36
CA LEU A 258 6.78 -4.69 -16.49
C LEU A 258 7.76 -3.53 -16.57
N ALA A 259 8.84 -3.57 -15.80
CA ALA A 259 9.90 -2.56 -15.86
C ALA A 259 10.58 -2.55 -17.24
N LEU A 260 10.92 -3.72 -17.78
CA LEU A 260 11.58 -3.85 -19.08
C LEU A 260 10.68 -3.35 -20.22
N VAL A 261 9.39 -3.72 -20.20
CA VAL A 261 8.43 -3.32 -21.23
C VAL A 261 8.08 -1.83 -21.10
N GLY A 262 8.02 -1.29 -19.88
CA GLY A 262 7.65 0.10 -19.59
C GLY A 262 8.78 1.13 -19.68
N ILE A 263 10.05 0.72 -19.84
CA ILE A 263 11.23 1.60 -19.69
C ILE A 263 11.20 2.85 -20.58
N LYS A 264 10.56 2.79 -21.76
CA LYS A 264 10.48 3.91 -22.71
C LYS A 264 9.33 4.88 -22.44
N LEU A 265 8.33 4.50 -21.63
CA LEU A 265 7.12 5.31 -21.42
C LEU A 265 7.42 6.68 -20.80
N PRO A 266 8.26 6.82 -19.75
CA PRO A 266 8.54 8.13 -19.15
C PRO A 266 9.14 9.13 -20.15
N GLY A 267 10.07 8.67 -21.00
CA GLY A 267 10.66 9.53 -22.03
C GLY A 267 9.69 9.92 -23.14
N LEU A 268 8.72 9.06 -23.47
CA LEU A 268 7.66 9.40 -24.43
C LEU A 268 6.66 10.40 -23.86
N GLU A 269 6.26 10.24 -22.59
CA GLU A 269 5.41 11.20 -21.88
C GLU A 269 6.06 12.59 -21.82
N PHE A 270 7.36 12.66 -21.52
CA PHE A 270 8.10 13.92 -21.56
C PHE A 270 8.06 14.59 -22.94
N ASN A 271 8.26 13.81 -24.01
CA ASN A 271 8.18 14.33 -25.37
C ASN A 271 6.76 14.81 -25.73
N ASN A 272 5.72 14.12 -25.25
CA ASN A 272 4.32 14.55 -25.40
C ASN A 272 4.07 15.89 -24.71
N GLN A 273 4.48 16.04 -23.45
CA GLN A 273 4.34 17.29 -22.70
C GLN A 273 5.02 18.46 -23.41
N ARG A 274 6.21 18.23 -23.99
CA ARG A 274 6.94 19.25 -24.76
C ARG A 274 6.18 19.73 -26.00
N VAL A 275 5.60 18.82 -26.79
CA VAL A 275 4.84 19.22 -27.99
C VAL A 275 3.50 19.86 -27.66
N GLU A 276 2.85 19.45 -26.57
CA GLU A 276 1.65 20.12 -26.06
C GLU A 276 1.95 21.53 -25.55
N ALA A 277 3.05 21.70 -24.81
CA ALA A 277 3.47 23.02 -24.34
C ALA A 277 3.75 23.97 -25.52
N ALA A 278 4.40 23.49 -26.58
CA ALA A 278 4.64 24.28 -27.79
C ALA A 278 3.32 24.67 -28.50
N TYR A 279 2.37 23.74 -28.59
CA TYR A 279 1.05 24.02 -29.15
C TYR A 279 0.29 25.06 -28.31
N ARG A 280 0.23 24.86 -26.98
CA ARG A 280 -0.40 25.79 -26.04
C ARG A 280 0.22 27.18 -26.12
N LYS A 281 1.56 27.27 -26.17
CA LYS A 281 2.29 28.54 -26.27
C LYS A 281 1.88 29.33 -27.51
N GLU A 282 1.74 28.67 -28.67
CA GLU A 282 1.31 29.35 -29.89
C GLU A 282 -0.14 29.85 -29.82
N LEU A 283 -1.03 29.09 -29.18
CA LEU A 283 -2.42 29.52 -28.98
C LEU A 283 -2.50 30.75 -28.06
N VAL A 284 -1.75 30.77 -26.96
CA VAL A 284 -1.68 31.94 -26.05
C VAL A 284 -1.18 33.18 -26.79
N TYR A 285 -0.15 33.05 -27.62
CA TYR A 285 0.30 34.18 -28.45
C TYR A 285 -0.77 34.66 -29.45
N GLY A 286 -1.65 33.76 -29.92
CA GLY A 286 -2.80 34.12 -30.74
C GLY A 286 -3.90 34.88 -30.00
N GLU A 287 -3.94 34.84 -28.66
CA GLU A 287 -4.88 35.64 -27.87
C GLU A 287 -4.49 37.13 -27.89
N ASP A 288 -3.19 37.41 -27.79
CA ASP A 288 -2.65 38.77 -27.70
C ASP A 288 -2.30 39.40 -29.06
N ALA A 289 -2.04 38.58 -30.10
CA ALA A 289 -1.56 39.04 -31.39
C ALA A 289 -2.29 38.40 -32.58
N ALA A 290 -2.94 39.24 -33.41
CA ALA A 290 -3.77 38.80 -34.53
C ALA A 290 -3.01 38.13 -35.69
N ASP A 291 -1.69 38.25 -35.74
CA ASP A 291 -0.81 37.63 -36.73
C ASP A 291 -0.24 36.27 -36.26
N ARG A 292 -0.57 35.84 -35.04
CA ARG A 292 -0.18 34.55 -34.45
C ARG A 292 -1.30 33.53 -34.51
N ALA A 293 -0.99 32.28 -34.14
CA ALA A 293 -1.92 31.16 -34.23
C ALA A 293 -2.56 30.99 -35.63
N THR A 294 -1.80 31.29 -36.68
CA THR A 294 -2.30 31.17 -38.04
C THR A 294 -2.66 29.72 -38.37
N PRO A 295 -3.70 29.47 -39.19
CA PRO A 295 -4.16 28.12 -39.49
C PRO A 295 -3.05 27.14 -39.94
N PRO A 296 -2.04 27.54 -40.76
CA PRO A 296 -0.93 26.66 -41.12
C PRO A 296 -0.05 26.25 -39.93
N THR A 297 0.33 27.21 -39.07
CA THR A 297 1.22 26.98 -37.91
C THR A 297 0.54 26.10 -36.87
N VAL A 298 -0.71 26.39 -36.53
CA VAL A 298 -1.51 25.61 -35.58
C VAL A 298 -1.70 24.18 -36.08
N LYS A 299 -1.97 23.99 -37.38
CA LYS A 299 -2.10 22.67 -38.00
C LYS A 299 -0.79 21.87 -37.93
N GLN A 300 0.35 22.53 -38.13
CA GLN A 300 1.66 21.88 -38.02
C GLN A 300 1.97 21.45 -36.58
N LEU A 301 1.79 22.35 -35.61
CA LEU A 301 2.02 22.06 -34.19
C LEU A 301 1.11 20.94 -33.70
N PHE A 302 -0.18 20.98 -34.04
CA PHE A 302 -1.10 19.91 -33.69
C PHE A 302 -0.77 18.59 -34.42
N GLY A 303 -0.22 18.65 -35.64
CA GLY A 303 0.35 17.49 -36.32
C GLY A 303 1.48 16.81 -35.53
N ASN A 304 2.36 17.59 -34.90
CA ASN A 304 3.40 17.08 -34.01
C ASN A 304 2.83 16.45 -32.75
N VAL A 305 1.81 17.07 -32.14
CA VAL A 305 1.07 16.52 -30.99
C VAL A 305 0.51 15.15 -31.37
N ARG A 306 -0.24 15.05 -32.48
CA ARG A 306 -0.80 13.79 -32.98
C ARG A 306 0.26 12.71 -33.17
N LYS A 307 1.39 13.03 -33.83
CA LYS A 307 2.47 12.07 -34.10
C LYS A 307 3.06 11.48 -32.81
N ASN A 308 3.28 12.32 -31.80
CA ASN A 308 3.83 11.90 -30.52
C ASN A 308 2.81 11.06 -29.73
N TYR A 309 1.54 11.47 -29.71
CA TYR A 309 0.46 10.67 -29.12
C TYR A 309 0.29 9.30 -29.77
N PHE A 310 0.30 9.18 -31.09
CA PHE A 310 0.23 7.87 -31.74
C PHE A 310 1.40 6.97 -31.35
N ARG A 311 2.62 7.52 -31.29
CA ARG A 311 3.79 6.77 -30.82
C ARG A 311 3.60 6.30 -29.36
N LEU A 312 3.14 7.18 -28.49
CA LEU A 312 2.84 6.87 -27.10
C LEU A 312 1.77 5.78 -26.98
N TYR A 313 0.67 5.87 -27.74
CA TYR A 313 -0.40 4.88 -27.77
C TYR A 313 0.11 3.49 -28.16
N PHE A 314 0.92 3.37 -29.21
CA PHE A 314 1.53 2.08 -29.57
C PHE A 314 2.37 1.49 -28.43
N HIS A 315 3.07 2.34 -27.67
CA HIS A 315 3.86 1.88 -26.53
C HIS A 315 2.99 1.42 -25.36
N TYR A 316 1.91 2.15 -25.07
CA TYR A 316 0.91 1.69 -24.11
C TYR A 316 0.20 0.41 -24.55
N THR A 317 -0.06 0.20 -25.83
CA THR A 317 -0.75 -1.00 -26.30
C THR A 317 0.02 -2.26 -25.92
N TYR A 318 1.30 -2.37 -26.29
CA TYR A 318 2.07 -3.57 -25.94
C TYR A 318 2.36 -3.65 -24.43
N PHE A 319 2.55 -2.52 -23.74
CA PHE A 319 2.68 -2.49 -22.29
C PHE A 319 1.44 -3.04 -21.60
N ASN A 320 0.26 -2.60 -22.03
CA ASN A 320 -1.02 -3.05 -21.50
C ASN A 320 -1.27 -4.52 -21.82
N ILE A 321 -0.89 -5.01 -23.01
CA ILE A 321 -0.94 -6.44 -23.33
C ILE A 321 -0.09 -7.24 -22.35
N ALA A 322 1.18 -6.86 -22.15
CA ALA A 322 2.08 -7.53 -21.22
C ALA A 322 1.54 -7.48 -19.77
N ARG A 323 1.05 -6.31 -19.34
CA ARG A 323 0.46 -6.09 -18.02
C ARG A 323 -0.78 -6.95 -17.80
N VAL A 324 -1.74 -6.93 -18.73
CA VAL A 324 -2.97 -7.70 -18.60
C VAL A 324 -2.69 -9.20 -18.65
N LEU A 325 -1.83 -9.66 -19.56
CA LEU A 325 -1.43 -11.08 -19.63
C LEU A 325 -0.77 -11.54 -18.33
N TYR A 326 0.12 -10.71 -17.76
CA TYR A 326 0.73 -10.99 -16.48
C TYR A 326 -0.33 -11.11 -15.37
N LEU A 327 -1.22 -10.13 -15.22
CA LEU A 327 -2.27 -10.13 -14.19
C LEU A 327 -3.26 -11.30 -14.34
N GLN A 328 -3.62 -11.68 -15.57
CA GLN A 328 -4.49 -12.82 -15.80
C GLN A 328 -3.80 -14.15 -15.48
N THR A 329 -2.51 -14.26 -15.78
CA THR A 329 -1.71 -15.45 -15.42
C THR A 329 -1.50 -15.53 -13.91
N ASP A 330 -1.26 -14.38 -13.27
CA ASP A 330 -1.08 -14.22 -11.84
C ASP A 330 -2.27 -14.75 -11.04
N ASN A 331 -3.51 -14.48 -11.49
CA ASN A 331 -4.74 -14.98 -10.87
C ASN A 331 -4.85 -16.52 -10.81
N VAL A 332 -4.19 -17.23 -11.73
CA VAL A 332 -4.21 -18.71 -11.79
C VAL A 332 -2.90 -19.34 -11.35
N PHE A 333 -1.84 -18.54 -11.16
CA PHE A 333 -0.50 -19.02 -10.86
C PHE A 333 -0.47 -19.87 -9.59
N GLY A 334 -1.15 -19.43 -8.52
CA GLY A 334 -1.28 -20.20 -7.29
C GLY A 334 -1.85 -21.60 -7.52
N ILE A 335 -2.93 -21.71 -8.30
CA ILE A 335 -3.55 -23.00 -8.66
C ILE A 335 -2.60 -23.85 -9.50
N ILE A 336 -1.89 -23.25 -10.46
CA ILE A 336 -0.90 -23.97 -11.29
C ILE A 336 0.16 -24.63 -10.41
N MET A 337 0.67 -23.91 -9.40
CA MET A 337 1.65 -24.46 -8.45
C MET A 337 1.12 -25.65 -7.64
N LEU A 338 -0.19 -25.72 -7.43
CA LEU A 338 -0.84 -26.81 -6.69
C LEU A 338 -1.26 -28.00 -7.57
N LEU A 339 -1.20 -27.89 -8.90
CA LEU A 339 -1.68 -28.94 -9.81
C LEU A 339 -1.13 -30.35 -9.50
N PRO A 340 0.19 -30.55 -9.25
CA PRO A 340 0.71 -31.89 -8.92
C PRO A 340 0.04 -32.48 -7.67
N SER A 341 -0.12 -31.67 -6.62
CA SER A 341 -0.77 -32.08 -5.37
C SER A 341 -2.27 -32.31 -5.50
N ILE A 342 -2.95 -31.53 -6.35
CA ILE A 342 -4.38 -31.69 -6.67
C ILE A 342 -4.60 -33.03 -7.39
N VAL A 343 -3.81 -33.31 -8.45
CA VAL A 343 -3.92 -34.54 -9.23
C VAL A 343 -3.58 -35.77 -8.38
N ALA A 344 -2.64 -35.63 -7.43
CA ALA A 344 -2.31 -36.68 -6.47
C ALA A 344 -3.40 -36.93 -5.40
N GLY A 345 -4.46 -36.11 -5.34
CA GLY A 345 -5.51 -36.23 -4.33
C GLY A 345 -5.04 -35.95 -2.91
N SER A 346 -3.93 -35.23 -2.76
CA SER A 346 -3.26 -35.01 -1.46
C SER A 346 -3.77 -33.79 -0.68
N LEU A 347 -4.61 -32.96 -1.32
CA LEU A 347 -5.17 -31.74 -0.76
C LEU A 347 -6.69 -31.83 -0.69
N THR A 348 -7.27 -31.38 0.42
CA THR A 348 -8.71 -31.09 0.48
C THR A 348 -9.01 -29.76 -0.22
N LEU A 349 -10.28 -29.55 -0.59
CA LEU A 349 -10.74 -28.30 -1.18
C LEU A 349 -10.46 -27.12 -0.25
N GLY A 350 -10.71 -27.27 1.04
CA GLY A 350 -10.45 -26.22 2.01
C GLY A 350 -8.97 -25.90 2.19
N LEU A 351 -8.11 -26.91 2.22
CA LEU A 351 -6.67 -26.70 2.26
C LEU A 351 -6.16 -26.01 0.98
N MET A 352 -6.66 -26.41 -0.20
CA MET A 352 -6.33 -25.75 -1.46
C MET A 352 -6.73 -24.27 -1.46
N THR A 353 -7.94 -23.94 -1.00
CA THR A 353 -8.40 -22.54 -0.90
C THR A 353 -7.57 -21.75 0.09
N GLN A 354 -7.25 -22.33 1.26
CA GLN A 354 -6.39 -21.70 2.26
C GLN A 354 -5.01 -21.37 1.69
N ILE A 355 -4.35 -22.35 1.05
CA ILE A 355 -3.02 -22.19 0.45
C ILE A 355 -3.04 -21.11 -0.63
N THR A 356 -4.01 -21.16 -1.54
CA THR A 356 -4.10 -20.19 -2.65
C THR A 356 -4.24 -18.76 -2.11
N ASN A 357 -5.09 -18.56 -1.10
CA ASN A 357 -5.25 -17.26 -0.47
C ASN A 357 -3.98 -16.79 0.24
N VAL A 358 -3.32 -17.64 1.04
CA VAL A 358 -2.05 -17.28 1.71
C VAL A 358 -0.97 -16.93 0.69
N PHE A 359 -0.86 -17.72 -0.38
CA PHE A 359 0.06 -17.48 -1.47
C PHE A 359 -0.18 -16.10 -2.12
N ASP A 360 -1.44 -15.75 -2.40
CA ASP A 360 -1.81 -14.45 -2.96
C ASP A 360 -1.50 -13.28 -2.01
N GLN A 361 -1.72 -13.43 -0.71
CA GLN A 361 -1.38 -12.40 0.29
C GLN A 361 0.13 -12.12 0.31
N VAL A 362 0.96 -13.17 0.32
CA VAL A 362 2.43 -13.06 0.33
C VAL A 362 2.93 -12.47 -0.99
N ARG A 363 2.49 -13.02 -2.11
CA ARG A 363 2.84 -12.56 -3.46
C ARG A 363 2.45 -11.10 -3.69
N GLY A 364 1.20 -10.74 -3.40
CA GLY A 364 0.71 -9.37 -3.54
C GLY A 364 1.50 -8.36 -2.69
N SER A 365 1.96 -8.79 -1.50
CA SER A 365 2.79 -7.95 -0.63
C SER A 365 4.19 -7.73 -1.21
N PHE A 366 4.82 -8.73 -1.86
CA PHE A 366 6.07 -8.53 -2.59
C PHE A 366 5.91 -7.57 -3.79
N GLN A 367 4.72 -7.51 -4.37
CA GLN A 367 4.43 -6.66 -5.53
C GLN A 367 4.02 -5.22 -5.17
N TYR A 368 4.02 -4.85 -3.87
CA TYR A 368 3.63 -3.51 -3.39
C TYR A 368 4.25 -2.38 -4.21
N LEU A 369 5.58 -2.39 -4.39
CA LEU A 369 6.31 -1.29 -5.05
C LEU A 369 5.84 -1.04 -6.49
N ILE A 370 5.47 -2.09 -7.23
CA ILE A 370 5.01 -1.95 -8.61
C ILE A 370 3.55 -1.50 -8.64
N ASN A 371 2.73 -2.06 -7.75
CA ASN A 371 1.32 -1.69 -7.64
C ASN A 371 1.15 -0.21 -7.25
N SER A 372 2.06 0.29 -6.41
CA SER A 372 2.08 1.68 -5.95
C SER A 372 2.91 2.63 -6.83
N TRP A 373 3.50 2.15 -7.94
CA TRP A 373 4.44 2.95 -8.74
C TRP A 373 3.85 4.28 -9.24
N ALA A 374 2.64 4.24 -9.81
CA ALA A 374 1.97 5.44 -10.30
C ALA A 374 1.76 6.47 -9.19
N THR A 375 1.32 6.00 -8.02
CA THR A 375 1.10 6.83 -6.82
C THR A 375 2.40 7.40 -6.27
N ILE A 376 3.50 6.63 -6.30
CA ILE A 376 4.85 7.11 -5.92
C ILE A 376 5.29 8.24 -6.87
N VAL A 377 5.09 8.07 -8.18
CA VAL A 377 5.41 9.11 -9.19
C VAL A 377 4.60 10.39 -8.96
N GLU A 378 3.31 10.26 -8.67
CA GLU A 378 2.48 11.41 -8.29
C GLU A 378 3.02 12.11 -7.04
N LEU A 379 3.33 11.35 -5.98
CA LEU A 379 3.92 11.91 -4.76
C LEU A 379 5.22 12.65 -5.03
N MET A 380 6.12 12.10 -5.86
CA MET A 380 7.38 12.75 -6.23
C MET A 380 7.14 14.11 -6.91
N SER A 381 6.15 14.19 -7.81
CA SER A 381 5.78 15.43 -8.48
C SER A 381 5.31 16.50 -7.51
N ILE A 382 4.41 16.14 -6.58
CA ILE A 382 3.90 17.05 -5.54
C ILE A 382 5.02 17.46 -4.58
N TYR A 383 5.86 16.51 -4.18
CA TYR A 383 7.01 16.74 -3.30
C TYR A 383 7.97 17.77 -3.88
N LYS A 384 8.34 17.64 -5.17
CA LYS A 384 9.22 18.60 -5.84
C LYS A 384 8.63 20.02 -5.78
N ARG A 385 7.32 20.18 -6.06
CA ARG A 385 6.64 21.49 -6.00
C ARG A 385 6.62 22.07 -4.59
N LEU A 386 6.27 21.29 -3.56
CA LEU A 386 6.25 21.76 -2.18
C LEU A 386 7.66 22.03 -1.61
N ARG A 387 8.66 21.25 -2.01
CA ARG A 387 10.06 21.49 -1.62
C ARG A 387 10.59 22.80 -2.20
N SER A 388 10.23 23.14 -3.44
CA SER A 388 10.58 24.46 -4.01
C SER A 388 10.00 25.61 -3.18
N PHE A 389 8.77 25.43 -2.69
CA PHE A 389 8.09 26.35 -1.77
C PHE A 389 8.84 26.53 -0.45
N GLU A 390 9.27 25.43 0.16
CA GLU A 390 10.02 25.47 1.42
C GLU A 390 11.41 26.09 1.29
N ALA A 391 12.06 25.93 0.14
CA ALA A 391 13.36 26.55 -0.13
C ALA A 391 13.26 28.08 -0.13
N THR A 392 12.19 28.66 -0.70
CA THR A 392 11.92 30.11 -0.66
C THR A 392 11.71 30.62 0.76
N ILE A 393 11.08 29.84 1.64
CA ILE A 393 10.87 30.22 3.05
C ILE A 393 12.20 30.22 3.83
N GLN A 394 13.09 29.28 3.53
CA GLN A 394 14.34 29.09 4.27
C GLN A 394 15.52 29.89 3.72
N ASP A 395 15.32 30.63 2.63
CA ASP A 395 16.38 31.33 1.86
C ASP A 395 17.55 30.41 1.49
N VAL A 396 17.25 29.13 1.22
CA VAL A 396 18.25 28.12 0.83
C VAL A 396 18.24 27.99 -0.69
N PRO A 397 19.37 28.23 -1.38
CA PRO A 397 19.44 28.01 -2.82
C PRO A 397 19.20 26.54 -3.14
N LEU A 398 18.25 26.27 -4.04
CA LEU A 398 17.96 24.93 -4.53
C LEU A 398 19.15 24.42 -5.37
N SER A 399 19.92 23.47 -4.84
CA SER A 399 20.79 22.62 -5.66
C SER A 399 19.90 21.59 -6.36
N LEU A 400 19.17 22.01 -7.40
CA LEU A 400 18.53 21.07 -8.32
C LEU A 400 19.61 20.51 -9.23
N ASP A 401 19.77 19.19 -9.24
CA ASP A 401 20.59 18.51 -10.25
C ASP A 401 20.16 19.00 -11.64
N ALA A 402 21.13 19.45 -12.42
CA ALA A 402 20.96 20.14 -13.71
C ALA A 402 20.25 19.33 -14.82
N ALA A 403 19.70 18.15 -14.50
CA ALA A 403 18.93 17.32 -15.43
C ALA A 403 17.43 17.71 -15.52
N ASP A 404 16.89 18.39 -14.50
CA ASP A 404 15.44 18.72 -14.43
C ASP A 404 15.15 20.23 -14.59
N ALA A 405 16.16 21.06 -14.75
CA ALA A 405 15.98 22.47 -15.11
C ALA A 405 15.75 22.58 -16.62
N ALA A 406 14.49 22.44 -17.06
CA ALA A 406 14.10 23.09 -18.30
C ALA A 406 14.24 24.61 -18.07
N PRO A 407 14.95 25.35 -18.95
CA PRO A 407 14.90 26.79 -18.91
C PRO A 407 13.55 27.22 -19.48
N ASP A 408 12.67 27.71 -18.62
CA ASP A 408 11.65 28.65 -19.05
C ASP A 408 12.34 29.99 -19.32
N ALA A 409 12.77 30.17 -20.58
CA ALA A 409 13.13 31.45 -21.19
C ALA A 409 12.81 31.40 -22.70
#